data_AF-A0A2E6N8Y5-F1
#
_entry.id   AF-A0A2E6N8Y5-F1
#
_cell.length_a   1.000
_cell.length_b   1.000
_cell.length_c   1.000
_cell.angle_alpha   90.00
_cell.angle_beta   90.00
_cell.angle_gamma   90.00
#
_symmetry.space_group_name_H-M   'P 1'
#
loop_
_entity.id
_entity.type
_entity.pdbx_description
1 polymer ?
#
loop_
_entity_poly.entity_id
_entity_poly.type
_entity_poly.pdbx_seq_one_letter_code
_entity_poly.pdbx_strand_id
1 'polypeptide(L)'
;MCWYICYIFFFNISWGLNYYRIPINKQIEDVNYSYDDLNKFTIELIQNINKLHNKLTISDTLKVILPYNFKENSRIAINNYTKLSKKNMSNNNENSLMIKSLKSISNFTNNKNNENIKESIISYPLTYMGFSGYLNPFTHEYNINGLIPNNSIPMVMSHEIAHEIGFSSEMEANFIGYIALINSDNLYYQYFGNTFALKQCLSELQKDNKEIYNSHLSSINRGILKNYREIFEFWDNYNNPLEPIIKKIYDSFLKINKVKNGIRSYNQSLSLILNYNKFYND
;
A
#
# COMPACT_ATOMS: atom_id res chain seq x y z
N MET A 1 -20.25 -13.93 -26.94
CA MET A 1 -19.80 -15.15 -26.24
C MET A 1 -18.31 -15.44 -26.45
N CYS A 2 -17.79 -15.45 -27.68
CA CYS A 2 -16.36 -15.71 -27.97
C CYS A 2 -15.40 -14.63 -27.39
N TRP A 3 -15.75 -13.34 -27.49
CA TRP A 3 -14.96 -12.24 -26.95
C TRP A 3 -14.83 -12.25 -25.41
N TYR A 4 -15.85 -12.72 -24.71
CA TYR A 4 -15.84 -12.87 -23.24
C TYR A 4 -14.95 -14.03 -22.80
N ILE A 5 -14.93 -15.13 -23.56
CA ILE A 5 -14.04 -16.27 -23.33
C ILE A 5 -12.60 -15.89 -23.62
N CYS A 6 -12.34 -15.15 -24.71
CA CYS A 6 -11.02 -14.58 -24.98
C CYS A 6 -10.59 -13.60 -23.88
N TYR A 7 -11.46 -12.69 -23.42
CA TYR A 7 -11.19 -11.77 -22.31
C TYR A 7 -10.78 -12.51 -21.04
N ILE A 8 -11.54 -13.52 -20.63
CA ILE A 8 -11.22 -14.33 -19.44
C ILE A 8 -9.92 -15.12 -19.63
N PHE A 9 -9.71 -15.71 -20.80
CA PHE A 9 -8.51 -16.50 -21.09
C PHE A 9 -7.23 -15.63 -21.09
N PHE A 10 -7.27 -14.47 -21.75
CA PHE A 10 -6.18 -13.50 -21.75
C PHE A 10 -5.96 -12.92 -20.36
N PHE A 11 -7.01 -12.54 -19.63
CA PHE A 11 -6.89 -12.09 -18.24
C PHE A 11 -6.23 -13.16 -17.37
N ASN A 12 -6.64 -14.43 -17.51
CA ASN A 12 -6.08 -15.52 -16.69
C ASN A 12 -4.59 -15.77 -17.00
N ILE A 13 -4.19 -15.85 -18.27
CA ILE A 13 -2.77 -16.05 -18.63
C ILE A 13 -1.90 -14.83 -18.29
N SER A 14 -2.44 -13.63 -18.47
CA SER A 14 -1.70 -12.37 -18.27
C SER A 14 -1.55 -12.01 -16.79
N TRP A 15 -2.58 -12.31 -15.98
CA TRP A 15 -2.64 -11.86 -14.59
C TRP A 15 -3.30 -12.88 -13.65
N GLY A 16 -4.36 -13.54 -14.08
CA GLY A 16 -5.18 -14.38 -13.21
C GLY A 16 -4.45 -15.59 -12.63
N LEU A 17 -3.36 -16.05 -13.26
CA LEU A 17 -2.46 -17.05 -12.69
C LEU A 17 -1.78 -16.58 -11.38
N ASN A 18 -1.60 -15.27 -11.17
CA ASN A 18 -1.04 -14.74 -9.93
C ASN A 18 -1.96 -14.98 -8.72
N TYR A 19 -3.29 -15.10 -8.92
CA TYR A 19 -4.22 -15.49 -7.85
C TYR A 19 -4.01 -16.91 -7.31
N TYR A 20 -3.20 -17.74 -8.00
CA TYR A 20 -2.83 -19.07 -7.54
C TYR A 20 -1.56 -19.10 -6.69
N ARG A 21 -0.88 -17.95 -6.50
CA ARG A 21 0.23 -17.84 -5.55
C ARG A 21 -0.26 -18.14 -4.14
N ILE A 22 0.52 -18.92 -3.37
CA ILE A 22 0.23 -19.16 -1.95
C ILE A 22 0.32 -17.82 -1.23
N PRO A 23 -0.73 -17.35 -0.54
CA PRO A 23 -0.68 -16.06 0.14
C PRO A 23 0.36 -16.01 1.28
N ILE A 24 1.03 -14.88 1.47
CA ILE A 24 2.04 -14.60 2.52
C ILE A 24 1.50 -14.98 3.89
N ASN A 25 0.26 -14.63 4.21
CA ASN A 25 -0.36 -14.93 5.50
C ASN A 25 -0.59 -16.43 5.74
N LYS A 26 -0.51 -17.28 4.71
CA LYS A 26 -0.49 -18.75 4.84
C LYS A 26 0.92 -19.34 4.86
N GLN A 27 1.91 -18.54 4.46
CA GLN A 27 3.33 -18.91 4.54
C GLN A 27 3.91 -18.54 5.91
N ILE A 28 3.31 -17.60 6.63
CA ILE A 28 3.72 -17.17 7.97
C ILE A 28 2.83 -17.87 9.00
N GLU A 29 3.43 -18.57 9.96
CA GLU A 29 2.73 -19.11 11.14
C GLU A 29 2.32 -17.96 12.08
N ASP A 30 1.10 -18.01 12.62
CA ASP A 30 0.53 -17.04 13.56
C ASP A 30 0.59 -15.56 13.15
N VAL A 31 -0.26 -15.19 12.19
CA VAL A 31 -0.46 -13.77 11.80
C VAL A 31 -1.30 -12.97 12.81
N ASN A 32 -1.56 -13.52 13.99
CA ASN A 32 -2.37 -12.89 15.02
C ASN A 32 -1.54 -11.87 15.81
N TYR A 33 -2.20 -10.81 16.29
CA TYR A 33 -1.58 -9.81 17.16
C TYR A 33 -2.49 -9.52 18.36
N SER A 34 -1.88 -9.20 19.51
CA SER A 34 -2.62 -8.77 20.69
C SER A 34 -2.91 -7.27 20.64
N TYR A 35 -3.83 -6.82 21.48
CA TYR A 35 -4.08 -5.39 21.69
C TYR A 35 -2.81 -4.66 22.16
N ASP A 36 -2.03 -5.28 23.05
CA ASP A 36 -0.79 -4.69 23.58
C ASP A 36 0.26 -4.53 22.49
N ASP A 37 0.40 -5.49 21.58
CA ASP A 37 1.28 -5.38 20.42
C ASP A 37 0.88 -4.20 19.52
N LEU A 38 -0.43 -4.09 19.23
CA LEU A 38 -0.97 -2.99 18.43
C LEU A 38 -0.70 -1.64 19.09
N ASN A 39 -0.97 -1.53 20.40
CA ASN A 39 -0.79 -0.29 21.14
C ASN A 39 0.69 0.11 21.23
N LYS A 40 1.59 -0.85 21.56
CA LYS A 40 3.04 -0.62 21.61
C LYS A 40 3.58 -0.14 20.25
N PHE A 41 3.23 -0.86 19.18
CA PHE A 41 3.64 -0.48 17.83
C PHE A 41 3.10 0.90 17.41
N THR A 42 1.87 1.23 17.81
CA THR A 42 1.29 2.56 17.55
C THR A 42 2.11 3.67 18.20
N ILE A 43 2.52 3.49 19.46
CA ILE A 43 3.37 4.46 20.19
C ILE A 43 4.71 4.66 19.46
N GLU A 44 5.38 3.57 19.09
CA GLU A 44 6.65 3.61 18.37
C GLU A 44 6.51 4.30 17.00
N LEU A 45 5.44 4.00 16.26
CA LEU A 45 5.12 4.66 15.00
C LEU A 45 4.90 6.16 15.17
N ILE A 46 4.13 6.59 16.16
CA ILE A 46 3.87 8.02 16.40
C ILE A 46 5.18 8.77 16.69
N GLN A 47 6.04 8.19 17.53
CA GLN A 47 7.35 8.78 17.82
C GLN A 47 8.21 8.90 16.56
N ASN A 48 8.27 7.86 15.74
CA ASN A 48 9.02 7.87 14.49
C ASN A 48 8.48 8.89 13.48
N ILE A 49 7.15 8.92 13.28
CA ILE A 49 6.50 9.83 12.35
C ILE A 49 6.65 11.29 12.80
N ASN A 50 6.50 11.60 14.09
CA ASN A 50 6.73 12.95 14.61
C ASN A 50 8.19 13.39 14.37
N LYS A 51 9.16 12.49 14.55
CA LYS A 51 10.57 12.75 14.25
C LYS A 51 10.81 13.02 12.76
N LEU A 52 10.22 12.20 11.88
CA LEU A 52 10.28 12.42 10.43
C LEU A 52 9.60 13.72 10.03
N HIS A 53 8.42 14.00 10.58
CA HIS A 53 7.67 15.24 10.37
C HIS A 53 8.50 16.47 10.71
N ASN A 54 9.17 16.47 11.86
CA ASN A 54 10.03 17.58 12.30
C ASN A 54 11.28 17.75 11.41
N LYS A 55 11.72 16.70 10.70
CA LYS A 55 12.79 16.83 9.70
C LYS A 55 12.29 17.40 8.36
N LEU A 56 11.02 17.18 8.04
CA LEU A 56 10.42 17.53 6.75
C LEU A 56 9.67 18.87 6.76
N THR A 57 9.42 19.42 7.94
CA THR A 57 8.62 20.65 8.13
C THR A 57 9.30 21.59 9.13
N ILE A 58 9.06 22.89 8.97
CA ILE A 58 9.54 23.92 9.89
C ILE A 58 8.70 24.04 11.18
N SER A 59 7.50 23.45 11.21
CA SER A 59 6.56 23.49 12.34
C SER A 59 5.71 22.23 12.37
N ASP A 60 5.45 21.73 13.59
CA ASP A 60 4.51 20.66 13.91
C ASP A 60 3.08 20.88 13.39
N THR A 61 2.72 22.11 13.02
CA THR A 61 1.38 22.47 12.52
C THR A 61 1.24 22.47 11.00
N LEU A 62 2.35 22.47 10.26
CA LEU A 62 2.33 22.47 8.80
C LEU A 62 2.31 21.03 8.28
N LYS A 63 1.49 20.78 7.26
CA LYS A 63 1.45 19.46 6.62
C LYS A 63 2.74 19.21 5.84
N VAL A 64 3.16 17.95 5.72
CA VAL A 64 4.25 17.58 4.81
C VAL A 64 3.74 17.66 3.38
N ILE A 65 4.48 18.36 2.52
CA ILE A 65 4.20 18.48 1.08
C ILE A 65 5.23 17.62 0.34
N LEU A 66 4.77 16.67 -0.47
CA LEU A 66 5.62 15.86 -1.32
C LEU A 66 6.21 16.73 -2.45
N PRO A 67 7.54 16.90 -2.54
CA PRO A 67 8.17 17.87 -3.44
C PRO A 67 8.47 17.32 -4.84
N TYR A 68 7.91 16.16 -5.18
CA TYR A 68 8.24 15.43 -6.40
C TYR A 68 7.07 15.44 -7.39
N ASN A 69 7.37 15.63 -8.66
CA ASN A 69 6.40 15.41 -9.73
C ASN A 69 6.16 13.91 -9.98
N PHE A 70 5.19 13.57 -10.85
CA PHE A 70 4.83 12.18 -11.14
C PHE A 70 6.02 11.33 -11.60
N LYS A 71 6.84 11.86 -12.51
CA LYS A 71 8.00 11.14 -13.09
C LYS A 71 9.09 10.88 -12.05
N GLU A 72 9.31 11.83 -11.15
CA GLU A 72 10.23 11.68 -10.03
C GLU A 72 9.73 10.63 -9.04
N ASN A 73 8.43 10.67 -8.68
CA ASN A 73 7.83 9.67 -7.79
C ASN A 73 7.91 8.25 -8.37
N SER A 74 7.63 8.09 -9.66
CA SER A 74 7.77 6.80 -10.36
C SER A 74 9.19 6.25 -10.24
N ARG A 75 10.21 7.09 -10.50
CA ARG A 75 11.62 6.69 -10.38
C ARG A 75 12.01 6.32 -8.94
N ILE A 76 11.56 7.09 -7.94
CA ILE A 76 11.85 6.80 -6.54
C ILE A 76 11.21 5.47 -6.13
N ALA A 77 9.95 5.23 -6.50
CA ALA A 77 9.24 3.99 -6.19
C ALA A 77 9.96 2.77 -6.80
N ILE A 78 10.31 2.81 -8.09
CA ILE A 78 11.06 1.75 -8.78
C ILE A 78 12.43 1.50 -8.13
N ASN A 79 13.14 2.58 -7.80
CA ASN A 79 14.45 2.48 -7.15
C ASN A 79 14.35 1.86 -5.75
N ASN A 80 13.28 2.12 -5.00
CA ASN A 80 13.06 1.48 -3.69
C ASN A 80 12.95 -0.04 -3.83
N TYR A 81 12.16 -0.53 -4.80
CA TYR A 81 12.07 -1.97 -5.09
C TYR A 81 13.39 -2.56 -5.56
N THR A 82 14.13 -1.84 -6.41
CA THR A 82 15.46 -2.25 -6.88
C THR A 82 16.46 -2.39 -5.72
N LYS A 83 16.45 -1.46 -4.76
CA LYS A 83 17.33 -1.52 -3.60
C LYS A 83 16.91 -2.63 -2.64
N LEU A 84 15.61 -2.78 -2.41
CA LEU A 84 15.05 -3.83 -1.58
C LEU A 84 15.42 -5.22 -2.15
N SER A 85 15.36 -5.40 -3.48
CA SER A 85 15.77 -6.63 -4.15
C SER A 85 17.25 -6.98 -3.86
N LYS A 86 18.15 -6.00 -4.06
CA LYS A 86 19.60 -6.15 -3.85
C LYS A 86 19.96 -6.43 -2.39
N LYS A 87 19.35 -5.70 -1.45
CA LYS A 87 19.58 -5.89 0.00
C LYS A 87 19.23 -7.32 0.42
N ASN A 88 18.13 -7.87 -0.10
CA ASN A 88 17.71 -9.24 0.19
C ASN A 88 18.60 -10.31 -0.48
N MET A 89 19.18 -10.02 -1.65
CA MET A 89 20.12 -10.95 -2.32
C MET A 89 21.47 -11.04 -1.61
N SER A 90 21.88 -10.00 -0.86
CA SER A 90 23.17 -9.96 -0.15
C SER A 90 23.14 -10.61 1.24
N ASN A 91 21.96 -10.85 1.82
CA ASN A 91 21.80 -11.44 3.15
C ASN A 91 21.49 -12.94 3.02
N ASN A 92 22.49 -13.80 3.24
CA ASN A 92 22.37 -15.28 3.21
C ASN A 92 21.60 -15.87 4.42
N ASN A 93 20.91 -15.07 5.24
CA ASN A 93 20.09 -15.59 6.33
C ASN A 93 18.72 -16.05 5.81
N GLU A 94 18.62 -17.34 5.54
CA GLU A 94 17.47 -18.02 4.92
C GLU A 94 16.19 -18.09 5.77
N ASN A 95 16.21 -17.59 7.01
CA ASN A 95 15.17 -17.91 8.01
C ASN A 95 14.00 -16.93 8.11
N SER A 96 13.96 -15.89 7.29
CA SER A 96 12.76 -15.05 7.20
C SER A 96 11.89 -15.58 6.06
N LEU A 97 10.75 -16.22 6.36
CA LEU A 97 9.72 -16.61 5.38
C LEU A 97 9.27 -15.44 4.48
N MET A 98 9.45 -14.22 4.98
CA MET A 98 9.30 -13.00 4.21
C MET A 98 10.39 -12.82 3.13
N ILE A 99 11.64 -13.22 3.37
CA ILE A 99 12.69 -13.26 2.33
C ILE A 99 12.32 -14.23 1.20
N LYS A 100 11.60 -15.33 1.47
CA LYS A 100 11.08 -16.22 0.41
C LYS A 100 9.97 -15.58 -0.43
N SER A 101 9.11 -14.74 0.14
CA SER A 101 8.15 -13.95 -0.64
C SER A 101 8.82 -12.78 -1.36
N LEU A 102 9.87 -12.18 -0.79
CA LEU A 102 10.73 -11.16 -1.41
C LEU A 102 11.67 -11.75 -2.49
N LYS A 103 11.86 -13.09 -2.59
CA LYS A 103 12.53 -13.73 -3.76
C LYS A 103 11.74 -13.53 -5.06
N SER A 104 10.45 -13.17 -5.03
CA SER A 104 9.78 -12.71 -6.27
C SER A 104 10.24 -11.30 -6.68
N ILE A 105 10.67 -10.47 -5.72
CA ILE A 105 11.31 -9.17 -5.97
C ILE A 105 12.71 -9.35 -6.57
N SER A 106 13.43 -10.46 -6.32
CA SER A 106 14.73 -10.67 -6.96
C SER A 106 14.66 -10.89 -8.48
N ASN A 107 13.46 -11.17 -9.03
CA ASN A 107 13.21 -11.15 -10.48
C ASN A 107 12.87 -9.75 -11.02
N PHE A 108 12.78 -8.73 -10.14
CA PHE A 108 12.72 -7.33 -10.54
C PHE A 108 14.08 -6.94 -11.13
N THR A 109 14.16 -6.98 -12.45
CA THR A 109 15.37 -6.59 -13.19
C THR A 109 15.33 -5.10 -13.48
N ASN A 110 16.48 -4.42 -13.36
CA ASN A 110 16.66 -3.01 -13.75
C ASN A 110 16.19 -2.68 -15.19
N ASN A 111 15.95 -3.71 -16.02
CA ASN A 111 15.55 -3.62 -17.42
C ASN A 111 14.04 -3.67 -17.67
N LYS A 112 13.18 -3.89 -16.65
CA LYS A 112 11.74 -3.74 -16.84
C LYS A 112 11.34 -2.27 -16.68
N ASN A 113 11.46 -1.56 -17.80
CA ASN A 113 10.81 -0.32 -18.20
C ASN A 113 10.24 0.57 -17.08
N ASN A 114 10.99 1.64 -16.75
CA ASN A 114 10.50 2.83 -16.03
C ASN A 114 9.25 3.49 -16.66
N GLU A 115 8.77 2.97 -17.78
CA GLU A 115 7.64 3.45 -18.57
C GLU A 115 6.31 2.76 -18.24
N ASN A 116 6.32 1.73 -17.38
CA ASN A 116 5.11 0.98 -17.04
C ASN A 116 4.22 1.71 -16.03
N ILE A 117 4.72 2.70 -15.29
CA ILE A 117 3.91 3.53 -14.38
C ILE A 117 3.47 4.78 -15.14
N LYS A 118 2.17 4.91 -15.36
CA LYS A 118 1.55 6.00 -16.11
C LYS A 118 0.48 6.70 -15.29
N GLU A 119 0.32 7.98 -15.54
CA GLU A 119 -0.83 8.71 -15.07
C GLU A 119 -2.05 8.27 -15.90
N SER A 120 -3.16 7.98 -15.23
CA SER A 120 -4.33 7.43 -15.89
C SER A 120 -5.07 8.49 -16.71
N ILE A 121 -5.30 8.21 -17.98
CA ILE A 121 -6.16 9.03 -18.85
C ILE A 121 -7.63 9.07 -18.40
N ILE A 122 -8.06 8.13 -17.54
CA ILE A 122 -9.43 8.02 -17.01
C ILE A 122 -9.51 8.38 -15.51
N SER A 123 -8.63 9.26 -15.03
CA SER A 123 -8.55 9.64 -13.61
C SER A 123 -9.86 10.17 -13.01
N TYR A 124 -10.64 10.96 -13.76
CA TYR A 124 -11.96 11.42 -13.31
C TYR A 124 -12.95 10.27 -13.04
N PRO A 125 -13.23 9.38 -14.03
CA PRO A 125 -14.01 8.18 -13.77
C PRO A 125 -13.51 7.34 -12.60
N LEU A 126 -12.20 7.09 -12.51
CA LEU A 126 -11.61 6.31 -11.41
C LEU A 126 -11.89 6.93 -10.04
N THR A 127 -11.81 8.25 -9.94
CA THR A 127 -12.02 8.97 -8.69
C THR A 127 -13.46 8.79 -8.20
N TYR A 128 -14.47 8.94 -9.07
CA TYR A 128 -15.87 8.68 -8.72
C TYR A 128 -16.15 7.20 -8.43
N MET A 129 -15.33 6.28 -8.94
CA MET A 129 -15.43 4.86 -8.60
C MET A 129 -14.70 4.51 -7.30
N GLY A 130 -13.95 5.44 -6.71
CA GLY A 130 -13.19 5.24 -5.48
C GLY A 130 -11.85 4.52 -5.68
N PHE A 131 -11.26 4.58 -6.88
CA PHE A 131 -9.99 3.93 -7.20
C PHE A 131 -8.83 4.92 -7.29
N SER A 132 -7.72 4.59 -6.63
CA SER A 132 -6.48 5.38 -6.65
C SER A 132 -5.49 4.93 -7.72
N GLY A 133 -5.60 3.69 -8.18
CA GLY A 133 -4.75 3.10 -9.19
C GLY A 133 -5.39 1.80 -9.69
N TYR A 134 -4.85 1.29 -10.79
CA TYR A 134 -5.16 -0.05 -11.28
C TYR A 134 -4.04 -0.57 -12.18
N LEU A 135 -3.90 -1.89 -12.21
CA LEU A 135 -3.15 -2.58 -13.25
C LEU A 135 -4.01 -2.78 -14.49
N ASN A 136 -3.54 -2.31 -15.65
CA ASN A 136 -4.15 -2.66 -16.93
C ASN A 136 -3.81 -4.13 -17.27
N PRO A 137 -4.78 -5.06 -17.32
CA PRO A 137 -4.50 -6.48 -17.53
C PRO A 137 -4.04 -6.81 -18.96
N PHE A 138 -4.13 -5.86 -19.90
CA PHE A 138 -3.73 -6.06 -21.30
C PHE A 138 -2.35 -5.49 -21.61
N THR A 139 -2.07 -4.28 -21.12
CA THR A 139 -0.79 -3.60 -21.38
C THR A 139 0.24 -3.88 -20.28
N HIS A 140 -0.18 -4.42 -19.14
CA HIS A 140 0.61 -4.52 -17.91
C HIS A 140 1.17 -3.17 -17.43
N GLU A 141 0.48 -2.08 -17.78
CA GLU A 141 0.81 -0.74 -17.32
C GLU A 141 0.02 -0.42 -16.04
N TYR A 142 0.73 0.08 -15.04
CA TYR A 142 0.16 0.62 -13.80
C TYR A 142 -0.34 2.01 -14.07
N ASN A 143 -1.64 2.19 -13.92
CA ASN A 143 -2.30 3.46 -14.13
C ASN A 143 -2.62 4.06 -12.78
N ILE A 144 -1.92 5.13 -12.43
CA ILE A 144 -2.13 5.88 -11.20
C ILE A 144 -3.16 6.96 -11.48
N ASN A 145 -4.17 7.09 -10.64
CA ASN A 145 -5.13 8.18 -10.73
C ASN A 145 -4.40 9.51 -10.47
N GLY A 146 -4.30 10.36 -11.49
CA GLY A 146 -3.60 11.64 -11.45
C GLY A 146 -4.28 12.71 -10.61
N LEU A 147 -5.53 12.50 -10.19
CA LEU A 147 -6.27 13.44 -9.35
C LEU A 147 -6.03 13.22 -7.86
N ILE A 148 -5.50 12.07 -7.44
CA ILE A 148 -5.34 11.79 -6.00
C ILE A 148 -4.39 12.80 -5.35
N PRO A 149 -4.57 13.10 -4.06
CA PRO A 149 -3.66 13.99 -3.35
C PRO A 149 -2.22 13.49 -3.41
N ASN A 150 -1.27 14.40 -3.60
CA ASN A 150 0.16 14.06 -3.75
C ASN A 150 0.68 13.20 -2.60
N ASN A 151 0.19 13.39 -1.38
CA ASN A 151 0.58 12.59 -0.21
C ASN A 151 0.15 11.11 -0.28
N SER A 152 -0.72 10.73 -1.22
CA SER A 152 -1.14 9.34 -1.47
C SER A 152 -0.26 8.64 -2.53
N ILE A 153 0.40 9.42 -3.41
CA ILE A 153 1.17 8.90 -4.56
C ILE A 153 2.23 7.87 -4.14
N PRO A 154 3.07 8.09 -3.10
CA PRO A 154 4.12 7.12 -2.76
C PRO A 154 3.58 5.73 -2.42
N MET A 155 2.46 5.67 -1.70
CA MET A 155 1.81 4.41 -1.33
C MET A 155 1.14 3.76 -2.53
N VAL A 156 0.37 4.51 -3.31
CA VAL A 156 -0.36 3.97 -4.46
C VAL A 156 0.61 3.44 -5.51
N MET A 157 1.66 4.19 -5.86
CA MET A 157 2.68 3.70 -6.80
C MET A 157 3.37 2.44 -6.29
N SER A 158 3.76 2.40 -5.01
CA SER A 158 4.42 1.22 -4.44
C SER A 158 3.47 0.01 -4.41
N HIS A 159 2.20 0.23 -4.09
CA HIS A 159 1.15 -0.80 -4.13
C HIS A 159 0.99 -1.41 -5.53
N GLU A 160 0.87 -0.58 -6.57
CA GLU A 160 0.74 -1.07 -7.94
C GLU A 160 2.01 -1.79 -8.42
N ILE A 161 3.21 -1.35 -8.02
CA ILE A 161 4.45 -2.10 -8.29
C ILE A 161 4.43 -3.46 -7.55
N ALA A 162 3.84 -3.56 -6.35
CA ALA A 162 3.69 -4.85 -5.70
C ALA A 162 2.79 -5.80 -6.51
N HIS A 163 1.74 -5.27 -7.12
CA HIS A 163 0.97 -6.01 -8.10
C HIS A 163 1.85 -6.46 -9.28
N GLU A 164 2.64 -5.58 -9.92
CA GLU A 164 3.55 -5.93 -11.04
C GLU A 164 4.32 -7.24 -10.83
N ILE A 165 4.90 -7.37 -9.65
CA ILE A 165 5.81 -8.46 -9.28
C ILE A 165 5.07 -9.70 -8.78
N GLY A 166 3.74 -9.76 -8.98
CA GLY A 166 2.90 -10.93 -8.77
C GLY A 166 2.30 -11.06 -7.37
N PHE A 167 2.17 -9.97 -6.60
CA PHE A 167 1.35 -9.98 -5.37
C PHE A 167 -0.08 -9.56 -5.71
N SER A 168 -0.94 -10.51 -6.09
CA SER A 168 -2.30 -10.21 -6.54
C SER A 168 -3.30 -9.90 -5.42
N SER A 169 -2.93 -10.16 -4.17
CA SER A 169 -3.76 -9.85 -2.99
C SER A 169 -3.54 -8.41 -2.54
N GLU A 170 -4.62 -7.64 -2.38
CA GLU A 170 -4.61 -6.26 -1.86
C GLU A 170 -3.84 -6.13 -0.53
N MET A 171 -4.02 -7.10 0.37
CA MET A 171 -3.32 -7.17 1.65
C MET A 171 -1.80 -7.23 1.46
N GLU A 172 -1.36 -8.08 0.53
CA GLU A 172 0.07 -8.30 0.26
C GLU A 172 0.65 -7.11 -0.49
N ALA A 173 -0.08 -6.58 -1.47
CA ALA A 173 0.34 -5.40 -2.20
C ALA A 173 0.52 -4.20 -1.27
N ASN A 174 -0.42 -3.99 -0.34
CA ASN A 174 -0.30 -2.99 0.72
C ASN A 174 0.90 -3.25 1.64
N PHE A 175 1.10 -4.49 2.08
CA PHE A 175 2.23 -4.82 2.95
C PHE A 175 3.57 -4.59 2.24
N ILE A 176 3.75 -5.11 1.03
CA ILE A 176 4.99 -4.99 0.27
C ILE A 176 5.24 -3.53 -0.13
N GLY A 177 4.20 -2.78 -0.51
CA GLY A 177 4.28 -1.35 -0.78
C GLY A 177 4.75 -0.56 0.45
N TYR A 178 4.21 -0.90 1.64
CA TYR A 178 4.68 -0.35 2.91
C TYR A 178 6.16 -0.66 3.17
N ILE A 179 6.60 -1.91 3.00
CA ILE A 179 8.01 -2.31 3.19
C ILE A 179 8.94 -1.53 2.26
N ALA A 180 8.56 -1.34 1.00
CA ALA A 180 9.32 -0.56 0.04
C ALA A 180 9.46 0.91 0.46
N LEU A 181 8.42 1.50 1.06
CA LEU A 181 8.42 2.88 1.54
C LEU A 181 9.32 3.07 2.77
N ILE A 182 9.17 2.23 3.79
CA ILE A 182 9.93 2.39 5.04
C ILE A 182 11.42 2.07 4.89
N ASN A 183 11.80 1.28 3.89
CA ASN A 183 13.20 1.00 3.53
C ASN A 183 13.75 1.96 2.46
N SER A 184 13.00 2.99 2.07
CA SER A 184 13.48 3.99 1.10
C SER A 184 14.58 4.87 1.68
N ASP A 185 15.56 5.28 0.88
CA ASP A 185 16.50 6.33 1.28
C ASP A 185 15.86 7.73 1.29
N ASN A 186 14.64 7.86 0.76
CA ASN A 186 13.91 9.11 0.70
C ASN A 186 13.04 9.30 1.95
N LEU A 187 13.32 10.35 2.73
CA LEU A 187 12.61 10.64 3.98
C LEU A 187 11.10 10.89 3.79
N TYR A 188 10.67 11.44 2.65
CA TYR A 188 9.23 11.61 2.35
C TYR A 188 8.54 10.26 2.15
N TYR A 189 9.20 9.31 1.49
CA TYR A 189 8.68 7.96 1.29
C TYR A 189 8.60 7.20 2.62
N GLN A 190 9.63 7.30 3.46
CA GLN A 190 9.58 6.76 4.82
C GLN A 190 8.43 7.38 5.62
N TYR A 191 8.27 8.70 5.57
CA TYR A 191 7.20 9.41 6.26
C TYR A 191 5.82 8.91 5.80
N PHE A 192 5.53 8.95 4.51
CA PHE A 192 4.22 8.54 3.99
C PHE A 192 3.94 7.04 4.20
N GLY A 193 4.95 6.18 4.13
CA GLY A 193 4.83 4.77 4.50
C GLY A 193 4.44 4.56 5.97
N ASN A 194 5.10 5.26 6.89
CA ASN A 194 4.74 5.19 8.30
C ASN A 194 3.34 5.78 8.56
N THR A 195 2.95 6.87 7.89
CA THR A 195 1.57 7.41 8.01
C THR A 195 0.50 6.41 7.53
N PHE A 196 0.79 5.62 6.49
CA PHE A 196 -0.11 4.57 6.03
C PHE A 196 -0.32 3.49 7.11
N ALA A 197 0.75 3.03 7.75
CA ALA A 197 0.66 2.06 8.85
C ALA A 197 -0.08 2.64 10.06
N LEU A 198 0.25 3.87 10.47
CA LEU A 198 -0.39 4.54 11.60
C LEU A 198 -1.91 4.71 11.38
N LYS A 199 -2.34 5.05 10.16
CA LYS A 199 -3.78 5.12 9.83
C LYS A 199 -4.49 3.79 10.09
N GLN A 200 -3.88 2.67 9.73
CA GLN A 200 -4.44 1.34 9.99
C GLN A 200 -4.49 1.06 11.50
N CYS A 201 -3.42 1.35 12.24
CA CYS A 201 -3.38 1.17 13.69
C CYS A 201 -4.47 1.98 14.41
N LEU A 202 -4.59 3.27 14.07
CA LEU A 202 -5.59 4.16 14.64
C LEU A 202 -7.01 3.68 14.32
N SER A 203 -7.25 3.17 13.10
CA SER A 203 -8.56 2.62 12.72
C SER A 203 -8.95 1.38 13.51
N GLU A 204 -8.00 0.53 13.91
CA GLU A 204 -8.28 -0.61 14.78
C GLU A 204 -8.49 -0.17 16.23
N LEU A 205 -7.58 0.65 16.78
CA LEU A 205 -7.69 1.13 18.15
C LEU A 205 -8.99 1.90 18.42
N GLN A 206 -9.51 2.62 17.41
CA GLN A 206 -10.78 3.33 17.51
C GLN A 206 -11.98 2.40 17.78
N LYS A 207 -11.94 1.16 17.26
CA LYS A 207 -13.03 0.19 17.45
C LYS A 207 -13.06 -0.35 18.87
N ASP A 208 -11.88 -0.51 19.47
CA ASP A 208 -11.70 -1.20 20.75
C ASP A 208 -11.71 -0.24 21.94
N ASN A 209 -10.97 0.88 21.87
CA ASN A 209 -10.82 1.82 22.98
C ASN A 209 -10.69 3.27 22.52
N LYS A 210 -11.78 4.03 22.65
CA LYS A 210 -11.88 5.43 22.24
C LYS A 210 -10.97 6.37 23.06
N GLU A 211 -10.74 6.07 24.34
CA GLU A 211 -9.87 6.90 25.20
C GLU A 211 -8.41 6.80 24.76
N ILE A 212 -7.92 5.57 24.55
CA ILE A 212 -6.56 5.33 24.04
C ILE A 212 -6.38 5.92 22.64
N TYR A 213 -7.37 5.76 21.76
CA TYR A 213 -7.38 6.41 20.45
C TYR A 213 -7.22 7.93 20.54
N ASN A 214 -7.99 8.60 21.41
CA ASN A 214 -7.90 10.05 21.60
C ASN A 214 -6.54 10.47 22.19
N SER A 215 -5.99 9.67 23.12
CA SER A 215 -4.64 9.88 23.66
C SER A 215 -3.58 9.85 22.56
N HIS A 216 -3.63 8.85 21.68
CA HIS A 216 -2.74 8.76 20.50
C HIS A 216 -2.93 9.93 19.54
N LEU A 217 -4.17 10.34 19.26
CA LEU A 217 -4.40 11.53 18.42
C LEU A 217 -3.76 12.79 19.00
N SER A 218 -3.77 12.95 20.32
CA SER A 218 -3.19 14.12 20.98
C SER A 218 -1.67 14.15 20.93
N SER A 219 -1.01 12.99 20.78
CA SER A 219 0.45 12.89 20.69
C SER A 219 0.98 13.00 19.26
N ILE A 220 0.12 13.05 18.24
CA ILE A 220 0.50 13.21 16.83
C ILE A 220 0.64 14.70 16.48
N ASN A 221 1.72 15.09 15.80
CA ASN A 221 1.87 16.46 15.28
C ASN A 221 0.69 16.86 14.39
N ARG A 222 0.17 18.08 14.57
CA ARG A 222 -1.04 18.58 13.88
C ARG A 222 -0.91 18.56 12.34
N GLY A 223 0.28 18.76 11.81
CA GLY A 223 0.58 18.69 10.37
C GLY A 223 0.32 17.31 9.76
N ILE A 224 0.58 16.23 10.51
CA ILE A 224 0.29 14.85 10.12
C ILE A 224 -1.23 14.66 10.00
N LEU A 225 -1.98 15.15 11.00
CA LEU A 225 -3.45 15.10 10.97
C LEU A 225 -4.03 15.89 9.78
N LYS A 226 -3.38 16.99 9.39
CA LYS A 226 -3.75 17.73 8.16
C LYS A 226 -3.49 16.92 6.88
N ASN A 227 -2.41 16.12 6.82
CA ASN A 227 -2.21 15.21 5.69
C ASN A 227 -3.33 14.16 5.61
N TYR A 228 -3.78 13.59 6.74
CA TYR A 228 -4.93 12.67 6.72
C TYR A 228 -6.23 13.37 6.29
N ARG A 229 -6.46 14.59 6.78
CA ARG A 229 -7.63 15.39 6.40
C ARG A 229 -7.67 15.68 4.91
N GLU A 230 -6.54 16.02 4.30
CA GLU A 230 -6.43 16.25 2.85
C GLU A 230 -6.86 15.03 2.03
N ILE A 231 -6.47 13.83 2.44
CA ILE A 231 -6.93 12.59 1.79
C ILE A 231 -8.43 12.40 1.99
N PHE A 232 -8.92 12.61 3.22
CA PHE A 232 -10.34 12.47 3.54
C PHE A 232 -11.21 13.44 2.73
N GLU A 233 -10.90 14.73 2.75
CA GLU A 233 -11.65 15.78 2.04
C GLU A 233 -11.66 15.54 0.53
N PHE A 234 -10.55 15.05 -0.04
CA PHE A 234 -10.52 14.67 -1.44
C PHE A 234 -11.58 13.59 -1.73
N TRP A 235 -11.55 12.45 -1.04
CA TRP A 235 -12.49 11.36 -1.32
C TRP A 235 -13.94 11.72 -0.98
N ASP A 236 -14.17 12.52 0.07
CA ASP A 236 -15.50 12.98 0.45
C ASP A 236 -16.14 13.84 -0.66
N ASN A 237 -15.35 14.68 -1.33
CA ASN A 237 -15.83 15.49 -2.46
C ASN A 237 -16.23 14.67 -3.70
N TYR A 238 -15.78 13.42 -3.84
CA TYR A 238 -16.13 12.52 -4.95
C TYR A 238 -17.06 11.37 -4.53
N ASN A 239 -17.45 11.33 -3.26
CA ASN A 239 -18.39 10.35 -2.74
C ASN A 239 -19.73 10.49 -3.46
N ASN A 240 -20.25 9.39 -3.99
CA ASN A 240 -21.49 9.38 -4.75
C ASN A 240 -22.30 8.11 -4.46
N PRO A 241 -23.64 8.16 -4.58
CA PRO A 241 -24.51 7.03 -4.22
C PRO A 241 -24.34 5.79 -5.11
N LEU A 242 -23.64 5.88 -6.25
CA LEU A 242 -23.38 4.76 -7.14
C LEU A 242 -22.08 4.00 -6.79
N GLU A 243 -21.17 4.61 -6.03
CA GLU A 243 -19.91 4.01 -5.59
C GLU A 243 -20.11 2.64 -4.93
N PRO A 244 -21.08 2.42 -4.01
CA PRO A 244 -21.31 1.11 -3.40
C PRO A 244 -21.73 0.04 -4.42
N ILE A 245 -22.44 0.42 -5.49
CA ILE A 245 -22.89 -0.49 -6.55
C ILE A 245 -21.71 -0.90 -7.42
N ILE A 246 -20.87 0.06 -7.82
CA ILE A 246 -19.67 -0.19 -8.62
C ILE A 246 -18.68 -1.06 -7.84
N LYS A 247 -18.45 -0.74 -6.55
CA LYS A 247 -17.64 -1.57 -5.65
C LYS A 247 -18.21 -2.98 -5.53
N LYS A 248 -19.53 -3.15 -5.47
CA LYS A 248 -20.16 -4.49 -5.43
C LYS A 248 -19.94 -5.28 -6.72
N ILE A 249 -20.02 -4.64 -7.89
CA ILE A 249 -19.74 -5.28 -9.19
C ILE A 249 -18.27 -5.73 -9.26
N TYR A 250 -17.35 -4.85 -8.86
CA TYR A 250 -15.92 -5.17 -8.84
C TYR A 250 -15.57 -6.25 -7.80
N ASP A 251 -16.16 -6.18 -6.61
CA ASP A 251 -16.06 -7.21 -5.57
C ASP A 251 -16.55 -8.59 -6.07
N SER A 252 -17.66 -8.62 -6.80
CA SER A 252 -18.16 -9.82 -7.46
C SER A 252 -17.19 -10.32 -8.54
N PHE A 253 -16.62 -9.43 -9.36
CA PHE A 253 -15.59 -9.80 -10.34
C PHE A 253 -14.36 -10.44 -9.68
N LEU A 254 -13.84 -9.85 -8.59
CA LEU A 254 -12.71 -10.38 -7.84
C LEU A 254 -13.03 -11.74 -7.21
N LYS A 255 -14.23 -11.90 -6.61
CA LYS A 255 -14.68 -13.16 -6.01
C LYS A 255 -14.86 -14.28 -7.04
N ILE A 256 -15.40 -13.96 -8.22
CA ILE A 256 -15.52 -14.90 -9.35
C ILE A 256 -14.12 -15.38 -9.78
N ASN A 257 -13.12 -14.49 -9.72
CA ASN A 257 -11.71 -14.80 -9.97
C ASN A 257 -10.96 -15.33 -8.72
N LYS A 258 -11.66 -15.90 -7.74
CA LYS A 258 -11.14 -16.59 -6.54
C LYS A 258 -10.42 -15.71 -5.49
N VAL A 259 -10.60 -14.40 -5.50
CA VAL A 259 -10.22 -13.54 -4.36
C VAL A 259 -11.24 -13.77 -3.23
N LYS A 260 -10.95 -14.69 -2.31
CA LYS A 260 -11.89 -15.14 -1.26
C LYS A 260 -12.46 -14.01 -0.38
N ASN A 261 -11.76 -12.88 -0.22
CA ASN A 261 -12.16 -11.80 0.70
C ASN A 261 -12.81 -10.58 0.03
N GLY A 262 -12.73 -10.44 -1.29
CA GLY A 262 -13.27 -9.24 -1.96
C GLY A 262 -12.64 -7.90 -1.51
N ILE A 263 -13.33 -6.77 -1.71
CA ILE A 263 -12.94 -5.40 -1.29
C ILE A 263 -12.96 -5.23 0.24
N ARG A 264 -13.62 -6.14 0.96
CA ARG A 264 -13.78 -6.05 2.42
C ARG A 264 -12.53 -6.58 3.13
N SER A 265 -11.45 -5.81 3.09
CA SER A 265 -10.32 -5.97 4.02
C SER A 265 -9.26 -4.85 4.00
N TYR A 266 -9.66 -3.61 4.23
CA TYR A 266 -8.70 -2.50 4.37
C TYR A 266 -7.76 -2.61 5.58
N ASN A 267 -7.98 -3.58 6.48
CA ASN A 267 -7.15 -3.80 7.67
C ASN A 267 -6.41 -5.15 7.65
N GLN A 268 -6.35 -5.83 6.50
CA GLN A 268 -5.64 -7.10 6.40
C GLN A 268 -4.11 -6.96 6.36
N SER A 269 -3.57 -5.82 5.89
CA SER A 269 -2.12 -5.64 5.85
C SER A 269 -1.50 -5.35 7.23
N LEU A 270 -2.30 -4.85 8.18
CA LEU A 270 -1.83 -4.49 9.52
C LEU A 270 -1.23 -5.68 10.27
N SER A 271 -1.82 -6.88 10.14
CA SER A 271 -1.27 -8.09 10.77
C SER A 271 0.11 -8.43 10.22
N LEU A 272 0.33 -8.29 8.90
CA LEU A 272 1.65 -8.48 8.29
C LEU A 272 2.64 -7.40 8.74
N ILE A 273 2.20 -6.15 8.85
CA ILE A 273 3.01 -5.02 9.34
C ILE A 273 3.43 -5.25 10.79
N LEU A 274 2.52 -5.64 11.67
CA LEU A 274 2.82 -5.89 13.08
C LEU A 274 3.82 -7.05 13.24
N ASN A 275 3.61 -8.15 12.52
CA ASN A 275 4.53 -9.27 12.55
C ASN A 275 5.91 -8.90 11.99
N TYR A 276 5.98 -8.12 10.91
CA TYR A 276 7.24 -7.58 10.39
C TYR A 276 8.06 -6.88 11.45
N ASN A 277 7.43 -5.98 12.22
CA ASN A 277 8.14 -5.17 13.20
C ASN A 277 8.58 -5.97 14.43
N LYS A 278 7.82 -6.99 14.85
CA LYS A 278 8.26 -7.91 15.93
C LYS A 278 9.60 -8.56 15.58
N PHE A 279 9.71 -9.16 14.40
CA PHE A 279 10.94 -9.84 13.96
C PHE A 279 12.15 -8.92 13.67
N TYR A 280 11.94 -7.60 13.51
CA TYR A 280 13.01 -6.65 13.23
C TYR A 280 13.52 -5.90 14.47
N ASN A 281 12.73 -5.89 15.54
CA ASN A 281 13.06 -5.20 16.79
C ASN A 281 13.49 -6.17 17.93
N ASP A 282 13.49 -7.49 17.66
CA ASP A 282 14.11 -8.53 18.49
C ASP A 282 15.52 -8.88 17.97
#